data_AF-R5JBI2-F1
#
_entry.id   AF-R5JBI2-F1
#
_cell.length_a   1.000
_cell.length_b   1.000
_cell.length_c   1.000
_cell.angle_alpha   90.00
_cell.angle_beta   90.00
_cell.angle_gamma   90.00
#
_symmetry.space_group_name_H-M   'P 1'
#
loop_
_entity.id
_entity.type
_entity.pdbx_description
1 polymer ?
#
loop_
_entity_poly.entity_id
_entity_poly.type
_entity_poly.pdbx_seq_one_letter_code
_entity_poly.pdbx_strand_id
1 'polypeptide(L)'
;MNDYAKSKMVENNAPERQKYSIISHNCATFTEDVITQDESVDKPSSIINSPANIVNEYQEESNARVQYKAKTQTTTMGTGNKKR
;
A
#
# COMPACT_ATOMS: atom_id res chain seq x y z
N MET A 1 -4.77 -4.72 -11.05
CA MET A 1 -3.57 -4.55 -10.18
C MET A 1 -2.24 -5.00 -10.83
N ASN A 2 -2.04 -6.29 -11.13
CA ASN A 2 -0.74 -6.82 -11.61
C ASN A 2 -0.24 -6.15 -12.91
N ASP A 3 -1.11 -5.98 -13.89
CA ASP A 3 -0.74 -5.40 -15.19
C ASP A 3 -0.33 -3.93 -15.07
N TYR A 4 -1.01 -3.17 -14.19
CA TYR A 4 -0.62 -1.80 -13.86
C TYR A 4 0.76 -1.76 -13.17
N ALA A 5 1.00 -2.63 -12.19
CA ALA A 5 2.30 -2.66 -11.52
C ALA A 5 3.44 -2.98 -12.51
N LYS A 6 3.20 -3.91 -13.44
CA LYS A 6 4.16 -4.25 -14.51
C LYS A 6 4.36 -3.10 -15.50
N SER A 7 3.30 -2.40 -15.89
CA SER A 7 3.41 -1.27 -16.82
C SER A 7 4.28 -0.15 -16.22
N LYS A 8 4.18 0.09 -14.90
CA LYS A 8 5.01 1.06 -14.18
C LYS A 8 6.50 0.72 -14.15
N MET A 9 6.90 -0.54 -14.33
CA MET A 9 8.32 -0.88 -14.44
C MET A 9 8.96 -0.36 -15.73
N VAL A 10 8.18 -0.22 -16.81
CA VAL A 10 8.67 0.29 -18.10
C VAL A 10 9.13 1.74 -17.97
N GLU A 11 8.51 2.51 -17.07
CA GLU A 11 8.84 3.91 -16.81
C GLU A 11 10.23 4.10 -16.16
N ASN A 12 10.89 3.03 -15.68
CA ASN A 12 12.20 3.14 -15.02
C ASN A 12 13.29 3.79 -15.89
N ASN A 13 13.18 3.67 -17.21
CA ASN A 13 14.13 4.26 -18.16
C ASN A 13 13.56 5.51 -18.87
N ALA A 14 12.35 5.94 -18.52
CA ALA A 14 11.68 7.08 -19.15
C ALA A 14 12.26 8.40 -18.60
N PRO A 15 12.75 9.32 -19.44
CA PRO A 15 13.31 10.60 -18.98
C PRO A 15 12.27 11.49 -18.29
N GLU A 16 10.99 11.34 -18.66
CA GLU A 16 9.84 12.02 -18.08
C GLU A 16 9.31 11.35 -16.79
N ARG A 17 9.91 10.24 -16.33
CA ARG A 17 9.44 9.53 -15.13
C ARG A 17 9.35 10.48 -13.95
N GLN A 18 8.20 10.45 -13.28
CA GLN A 18 8.00 11.22 -12.07
C GLN A 18 9.08 10.85 -11.03
N LYS A 19 9.69 11.87 -10.43
CA LYS A 19 10.75 11.68 -9.45
C LYS A 19 10.17 11.22 -8.11
N TYR A 20 10.91 10.34 -7.44
CA TYR A 20 10.57 9.94 -6.08
C TYR A 20 10.51 11.16 -5.15
N SER A 21 9.49 11.18 -4.29
CA SER A 21 9.27 12.20 -3.27
C SER A 21 8.77 11.53 -2.00
N ILE A 22 9.42 11.82 -0.88
CA ILE A 22 9.05 11.26 0.44
C ILE A 22 7.59 11.58 0.80
N ILE A 23 7.07 12.72 0.34
CA ILE A 23 5.74 13.22 0.73
C ILE A 23 4.64 12.98 -0.31
N SER A 24 5.00 12.76 -1.58
CA SER A 24 4.01 12.81 -2.68
C SER A 24 4.18 11.80 -3.81
N HIS A 25 5.32 11.10 -3.91
CA HIS A 25 5.54 10.09 -4.95
C HIS A 25 6.46 9.01 -4.38
N ASN A 26 5.90 8.15 -3.54
CA ASN A 26 6.63 7.14 -2.77
C ASN A 26 5.97 5.76 -2.89
N CYS A 27 6.47 4.79 -2.11
CA CYS A 27 5.92 3.44 -2.09
C CYS A 27 4.48 3.36 -1.56
N ALA A 28 4.07 4.30 -0.70
CA ALA A 28 2.71 4.39 -0.20
C ALA A 28 1.76 4.81 -1.32
N THR A 29 2.05 5.90 -2.03
CA THR A 29 1.22 6.37 -3.16
C THR A 29 1.16 5.35 -4.29
N PHE A 30 2.28 4.68 -4.61
CA PHE A 30 2.26 3.59 -5.60
C PHE A 30 1.37 2.42 -5.17
N THR A 31 1.36 2.08 -3.88
CA THR A 31 0.48 1.03 -3.37
C THR A 31 -1.00 1.40 -3.54
N GLU A 32 -1.37 2.65 -3.24
CA GLU A 32 -2.74 3.13 -3.47
C GLU A 32 -3.12 3.12 -4.95
N ASP A 33 -2.22 3.57 -5.83
CA ASP A 33 -2.43 3.55 -7.27
C ASP A 33 -2.70 2.13 -7.78
N VAL A 34 -1.93 1.15 -7.30
CA VAL A 34 -2.07 -0.27 -7.66
C VAL A 34 -3.39 -0.83 -7.16
N ILE A 35 -3.75 -0.61 -5.89
CA ILE A 35 -4.98 -1.13 -5.29
C ILE A 35 -6.21 -0.54 -5.99
N THR A 36 -6.18 0.75 -6.31
CA THR A 36 -7.28 1.45 -7.00
C THR A 36 -7.56 0.92 -8.40
N GLN A 37 -6.68 0.10 -8.98
CA GLN A 37 -6.93 -0.58 -10.26
C GLN A 37 -7.96 -1.73 -10.16
N ASP A 38 -8.36 -2.12 -8.96
CA ASP A 38 -9.39 -3.12 -8.72
C ASP A 38 -10.43 -2.54 -7.77
N GLU A 39 -11.55 -2.07 -8.34
CA GLU A 39 -12.64 -1.44 -7.59
C GLU A 39 -13.33 -2.38 -6.59
N SER A 40 -13.09 -3.69 -6.68
CA SER A 40 -13.63 -4.66 -5.72
C SER A 40 -12.86 -4.72 -4.41
N VAL A 41 -11.64 -4.15 -4.36
CA VAL A 41 -10.80 -4.11 -3.17
C VAL A 41 -11.19 -2.92 -2.29
N ASP A 42 -11.50 -3.20 -1.03
CA ASP A 42 -11.77 -2.15 -0.04
C ASP A 42 -10.54 -1.27 0.17
N LYS A 43 -10.75 0.05 0.16
CA LYS A 43 -9.70 1.05 0.29
C LYS A 43 -10.12 2.13 1.29
N PRO A 44 -9.47 2.21 2.47
CA PRO A 44 -9.69 3.29 3.40
C PRO A 44 -9.23 4.63 2.82
N SER A 45 -9.76 5.73 3.37
CA SER A 45 -9.23 7.06 3.09
C SER A 45 -7.92 7.26 3.84
N SER A 46 -6.87 7.74 3.16
CA SER A 46 -5.61 8.13 3.81
C SER A 46 -5.34 9.61 3.58
N ILE A 47 -5.04 10.34 4.66
CA ILE A 47 -4.63 11.75 4.60
C ILE A 47 -3.10 11.85 4.46
N ILE A 48 -2.38 10.89 5.05
CA ILE A 48 -0.92 10.92 5.13
C ILE A 48 -0.37 9.72 4.36
N ASN A 49 0.21 10.01 3.20
CA ASN A 49 0.77 9.02 2.29
C ASN A 49 2.13 8.50 2.76
N SER A 50 2.17 7.89 3.95
CA SER A 50 3.32 7.18 4.49
C SER A 50 3.04 5.69 4.58
N PRO A 51 4.05 4.82 4.40
CA PRO A 51 3.83 3.37 4.43
C PRO A 51 3.22 2.86 5.74
N ALA A 52 3.66 3.40 6.88
CA ALA A 52 3.12 3.03 8.18
C ALA A 52 1.66 3.45 8.33
N ASN A 53 1.29 4.65 7.88
CA ASN A 53 -0.08 5.13 7.98
C ASN A 53 -1.02 4.34 7.09
N ILE A 54 -0.67 4.07 5.82
CA ILE A 54 -1.51 3.24 4.95
C ILE A 54 -1.76 1.87 5.60
N VAL A 55 -0.73 1.20 6.09
CA VAL A 55 -0.92 -0.10 6.77
C VAL A 55 -1.83 0.01 7.99
N ASN A 56 -1.68 1.08 8.77
CA ASN A 56 -2.54 1.32 9.93
C ASN A 56 -3.99 1.58 9.51
N GLU A 57 -4.26 2.43 8.52
CA GLU A 57 -5.63 2.72 8.04
C GLU A 57 -6.35 1.43 7.60
N TYR A 58 -5.69 0.56 6.84
CA TYR A 58 -6.29 -0.71 6.44
C TYR A 58 -6.60 -1.58 7.66
N GLN A 59 -5.65 -1.72 8.59
CA GLN A 59 -5.85 -2.51 9.81
C GLN A 59 -6.90 -1.89 10.75
N GLU A 60 -7.10 -0.58 10.71
CA GLU A 60 -8.11 0.13 11.49
C GLU A 60 -9.50 0.05 10.84
N GLU A 61 -9.60 -0.09 9.52
CA GLU A 61 -10.87 -0.29 8.82
C GLU A 61 -11.27 -1.77 8.70
N SER A 62 -10.91 -2.58 9.70
CA SER A 62 -11.28 -4.01 9.83
C SER A 62 -10.65 -4.96 8.80
N ASN A 63 -9.78 -4.48 7.90
CA ASN A 63 -9.07 -5.37 6.98
C ASN A 63 -8.10 -6.28 7.76
N ALA A 64 -7.78 -7.42 7.17
CA ALA A 64 -6.96 -8.44 7.83
C ALA A 64 -5.61 -7.87 8.30
N ARG A 65 -5.25 -8.16 9.55
CA ARG A 65 -3.95 -7.82 10.11
C ARG A 65 -2.98 -8.95 9.85
N VAL A 66 -2.03 -8.73 8.96
CA VAL A 66 -0.95 -9.68 8.65
C VAL A 66 0.37 -9.12 9.16
N GLN A 67 1.02 -9.83 10.08
CA GLN A 67 2.29 -9.40 10.65
C GLN A 67 3.34 -10.49 10.47
N TYR A 68 4.46 -10.12 9.85
CA TYR A 68 5.62 -10.99 9.70
C TYR A 68 6.76 -10.55 10.62
N LYS A 69 7.28 -11.47 11.43
CA LYS A 69 8.44 -11.27 12.30
C LYS A 69 9.65 -11.99 11.70
N ALA A 70 10.52 -11.24 11.01
CA ALA A 70 11.67 -11.81 10.30
C ALA A 70 12.63 -12.61 11.21
N LYS A 71 12.88 -12.14 12.44
CA LYS A 71 13.79 -12.81 13.39
C LYS A 71 13.35 -14.23 13.76
N THR A 72 12.04 -14.47 13.83
CA THR A 72 11.47 -15.79 14.19
C THR A 72 10.85 -16.50 12.99
N GLN A 73 10.93 -15.89 11.80
CA GLN A 73 10.28 -16.34 10.56
C GLN A 73 8.80 -16.69 10.78
N THR A 74 8.10 -15.90 11.60
CA THR A 74 6.71 -16.19 11.99
C THR A 74 5.76 -15.19 11.36
N THR A 75 4.70 -15.69 10.73
CA THR A 75 3.56 -14.90 10.27
C THR A 75 2.40 -15.09 11.21
N THR A 76 1.81 -14.00 11.70
CA THR A 76 0.56 -14.02 12.47
C THR A 76 -0.52 -13.29 11.70
N MET A 77 -1.68 -13.92 11.57
CA MET A 77 -2.88 -13.34 10.97
C MET A 77 -3.90 -13.05 12.06
N GLY A 78 -4.56 -11.91 11.98
CA GLY A 78 -5.64 -11.50 12.87
C GLY A 78 -6.63 -10.59 12.16
N THR A 79 -7.66 -10.15 12.88
CA THR A 79 -8.60 -9.16 12.37
C THR A 79 -8.08 -7.75 12.58
N GLY A 80 -8.40 -6.84 11.66
CA GLY A 80 -8.26 -5.42 11.90
C GLY A 80 -9.18 -4.94 13.01
N ASN A 81 -8.85 -3.82 13.64
CA ASN A 81 -9.61 -3.25 14.74
C ASN A 81 -10.37 -2.02 14.26
N LYS A 82 -11.69 -2.13 14.03
CA LYS A 82 -12.51 -0.94 13.81
C LYS A 82 -12.42 -0.01 15.00
N LYS A 83 -11.72 1.12 14.86
CA LYS A 83 -11.86 2.21 15.82
C LYS A 83 -13.27 2.77 15.63
N ARG A 84 -14.11 2.59 16.65
CA ARG A 84 -15.44 3.20 16.76
C ARG A 84 -15.30 4.65 17.19
#